data_AF-A0A2H3DY29-F1
#
_entry.id   AF-A0A2H3DY29-F1
#
_cell.length_a   1.000
_cell.length_b   1.000
_cell.length_c   1.000
_cell.angle_alpha   90.00
_cell.angle_beta   90.00
_cell.angle_gamma   90.00
#
_symmetry.space_group_name_H-M   'P 1'
#
loop_
_entity.id
_entity.type
_entity.pdbx_description
1 polymer ?
#
loop_
_entity_poly.entity_id
_entity_poly.type
_entity_poly.pdbx_seq_one_letter_code
_entity_poly.pdbx_strand_id
1 'polypeptide(L)'
;LRKLEAWINTFTPLLTYLFQCNTDVTSLRSGTAIKAVISYVSDYVTKPALKTHVIFEAIRSVFERNVKLLSSGETRKEKARKLIAKIVNVLGVKMEIGSPFIYSYLLGIPDHYTNKKFVVCFWQNYVSYIRKAWNHDDTHIASEKVLIRKHKGSLIGVSVVEDYAYRPDELTCLSLYDWICLSEKISLIHAQMKKNLSGMTYLYQDETPVAPDDTNDDITDSLAKEFSNAFRELGDIIEAFQPRKPDPESLKGSYSFQKEHPLSSTHHVVCRGILKAYVPNFVGSVLPRHDHGDNEYY
;
A
#
# COMPACT_ATOMS: atom_id res chain seq x y z
N LEU A 1 -20.67 13.03 37.04
CA LEU A 1 -22.09 12.76 36.72
C LEU A 1 -22.46 11.40 37.29
N ARG A 2 -23.46 11.31 38.18
CA ARG A 2 -23.99 10.00 38.59
C ARG A 2 -24.88 9.46 37.46
N LYS A 3 -24.62 8.25 36.98
CA LYS A 3 -25.46 7.56 35.99
C LYS A 3 -26.62 6.92 36.76
N LEU A 4 -27.80 7.54 36.68
CA LEU A 4 -28.99 7.15 37.47
C LEU A 4 -29.98 6.27 36.68
N GLU A 5 -29.74 6.09 35.38
CA GLU A 5 -30.63 5.34 34.49
C GLU A 5 -30.34 3.84 34.59
N ALA A 6 -31.32 3.06 35.09
CA ALA A 6 -31.18 1.61 35.28
C ALA A 6 -30.99 0.82 33.97
N TRP A 7 -31.40 1.40 32.83
CA TRP A 7 -31.37 0.76 31.51
C TRP A 7 -30.18 1.19 30.65
N ILE A 8 -29.34 2.12 31.13
CA ILE A 8 -28.10 2.46 30.43
C ILE A 8 -27.04 1.43 30.81
N ASN A 9 -26.63 0.65 29.83
CA ASN A 9 -25.51 -0.26 30.01
C ASN A 9 -24.22 0.54 30.20
N THR A 10 -23.57 0.39 31.35
CA THR A 10 -22.35 1.11 31.70
C THR A 10 -21.08 0.40 31.23
N PHE A 11 -21.16 -0.90 30.93
CA PHE A 11 -20.03 -1.69 30.45
C PHE A 11 -20.49 -2.73 29.42
N THR A 12 -19.75 -2.90 28.33
CA THR A 12 -20.07 -3.95 27.33
C THR A 12 -18.96 -4.98 27.33
N PRO A 13 -19.18 -6.21 27.86
CA PRO A 13 -18.13 -7.23 27.97
C PRO A 13 -17.41 -7.52 26.65
N LEU A 14 -18.16 -7.59 25.55
CA LEU A 14 -17.60 -7.85 24.22
C LEU A 14 -16.66 -6.73 23.76
N LEU A 15 -17.06 -5.46 23.93
CA LEU A 15 -16.23 -4.31 23.57
C LEU A 15 -15.01 -4.19 24.51
N THR A 16 -15.20 -4.39 25.81
CA THR A 16 -14.10 -4.42 26.78
C THR A 16 -13.09 -5.52 26.44
N TYR A 17 -13.56 -6.69 26.03
CA TYR A 17 -12.71 -7.80 25.59
C TYR A 17 -11.95 -7.48 24.31
N LEU A 18 -12.63 -6.97 23.27
CA LEU A 18 -12.02 -6.67 21.97
C LEU A 18 -11.02 -5.51 22.04
N PHE A 19 -11.35 -4.43 22.76
CA PHE A 19 -10.50 -3.25 22.87
C PHE A 19 -9.48 -3.33 24.01
N GLN A 20 -9.56 -4.37 24.85
CA GLN A 20 -8.71 -4.57 26.03
C GLN A 20 -8.58 -3.32 26.92
N CYS A 21 -9.66 -2.53 27.02
CA CYS A 21 -9.67 -1.28 27.77
C CYS A 21 -11.00 -1.09 28.52
N ASN A 22 -10.98 -0.26 29.55
CA ASN A 22 -12.18 0.10 30.30
C ASN A 22 -13.12 0.87 29.37
N THR A 23 -14.30 0.31 29.11
CA THR A 23 -15.35 0.97 28.33
C THR A 23 -16.25 1.77 29.28
N ASP A 24 -16.35 3.09 29.07
CA ASP A 24 -17.31 3.94 29.79
C ASP A 24 -18.28 4.57 28.79
N VAL A 25 -19.57 4.30 28.96
CA VAL A 25 -20.62 4.81 28.06
C VAL A 25 -21.17 6.12 28.58
N THR A 26 -21.00 7.20 27.82
CA THR A 26 -21.59 8.52 28.15
C THR A 26 -22.62 8.91 27.10
N SER A 27 -23.84 9.23 27.54
CA SER A 27 -24.91 9.71 26.66
C SER A 27 -24.63 11.14 26.21
N LEU A 28 -24.51 11.35 24.89
CA LEU A 28 -24.36 12.67 24.28
C LEU A 28 -25.73 13.15 23.77
N ARG A 29 -26.35 14.09 24.48
CA ARG A 29 -27.73 14.54 24.24
C ARG A 29 -27.89 15.60 23.13
N SER A 30 -26.80 16.01 22.47
CA SER A 30 -26.80 17.06 21.43
C SER A 30 -25.89 16.70 20.27
N GLY A 31 -26.36 16.92 19.03
CA GLY A 31 -25.56 16.72 17.82
C GLY A 31 -24.29 17.58 17.79
N THR A 32 -24.31 18.76 18.40
CA THR A 32 -23.12 19.61 18.54
C THR A 32 -22.08 18.98 19.46
N ALA A 33 -22.52 18.35 20.56
CA ALA A 33 -21.62 17.66 21.49
C ALA A 33 -20.98 16.43 20.82
N ILE A 34 -21.75 15.68 20.01
CA ILE A 34 -21.23 14.54 19.24
C ILE A 34 -20.15 15.01 18.25
N LYS A 35 -20.41 16.06 17.46
CA LYS A 35 -19.43 16.60 16.52
C LYS A 35 -18.15 17.06 17.22
N ALA A 36 -18.27 17.74 18.36
CA ALA A 36 -17.12 18.22 19.13
C ALA A 36 -16.26 17.06 19.67
N VAL A 37 -16.90 16.01 20.21
CA VAL A 37 -16.18 14.82 20.73
C VAL A 37 -15.50 14.07 19.59
N ILE A 38 -16.19 13.84 18.47
CA ILE A 38 -15.59 13.17 17.30
C ILE A 38 -14.38 13.97 16.81
N SER A 39 -14.52 15.28 16.60
CA SER A 39 -13.39 16.13 16.18
C SER A 39 -12.22 16.05 17.14
N TYR A 40 -12.47 16.11 18.45
CA TYR A 40 -11.43 16.04 19.47
C TYR A 40 -10.71 14.68 19.47
N VAL A 41 -11.46 13.57 19.40
CA VAL A 41 -10.90 12.22 19.35
C VAL A 41 -10.12 12.02 18.04
N SER A 42 -10.66 12.46 16.91
CA SER A 42 -9.97 12.44 15.63
C SER A 42 -8.67 13.22 15.71
N ASP A 43 -8.66 14.47 16.16
CA ASP A 43 -7.44 15.28 16.30
C ASP A 43 -6.40 14.62 17.22
N TYR A 44 -6.86 13.94 18.27
CA TYR A 44 -5.99 13.22 19.20
C TYR A 44 -5.37 11.96 18.58
N VAL A 45 -6.17 11.16 17.87
CA VAL A 45 -5.73 9.93 17.20
C VAL A 45 -4.89 10.25 15.97
N THR A 46 -5.28 11.25 15.18
CA THR A 46 -4.58 11.70 13.97
C THR A 46 -3.55 12.78 14.26
N LYS A 47 -3.06 12.89 15.51
CA LYS A 47 -2.00 13.83 15.88
C LYS A 47 -0.90 13.73 14.80
N PRO A 48 -0.66 14.82 14.04
CA PRO A 48 0.16 14.73 12.86
C PRO A 48 1.56 14.29 13.26
N ALA A 49 2.11 13.32 12.50
CA ALA A 49 3.51 12.96 12.61
C ALA A 49 4.39 14.21 12.47
N LEU A 50 5.60 14.16 13.02
CA LEU A 50 6.52 15.30 13.01
C LEU A 50 6.70 15.79 11.57
N LYS A 51 6.34 17.05 11.32
CA LYS A 51 6.44 17.63 9.97
C LYS A 51 7.89 17.50 9.48
N THR A 52 8.06 17.15 8.21
CA THR A 52 9.38 16.88 7.60
C THR A 52 10.40 17.99 7.85
N HIS A 53 9.99 19.27 7.81
CA HIS A 53 10.89 20.38 8.10
C HIS A 53 11.42 20.38 9.54
N VAL A 54 10.61 19.95 10.52
CA VAL A 54 11.02 19.86 11.92
C VAL A 54 12.02 18.71 12.13
N ILE A 55 11.85 17.59 11.39
CA ILE A 55 12.83 16.50 11.36
C ILE A 55 14.17 17.04 10.83
N PHE A 56 14.15 17.74 9.70
CA PHE A 56 15.36 18.30 9.09
C PHE A 56 16.04 19.36 9.98
N GLU A 57 15.27 20.21 10.64
CA GLU A 57 15.79 21.18 11.59
C GLU A 57 16.46 20.50 12.79
N ALA A 58 15.85 19.44 13.34
CA ALA A 58 16.45 18.66 14.42
C ALA A 58 17.78 18.01 14.00
N ILE A 59 17.82 17.42 12.80
CA ILE A 59 19.05 16.85 12.22
C ILE A 59 20.11 17.95 12.08
N ARG A 60 19.76 19.07 11.43
CA ARG A 60 20.68 20.21 11.22
C ARG A 60 21.26 20.73 12.53
N SER A 61 20.41 20.96 13.53
CA SER A 61 20.83 21.40 14.86
C SER A 61 21.81 20.42 15.51
N VAL A 62 21.61 19.11 15.36
CA VAL A 62 22.55 18.11 15.89
C VAL A 62 23.89 18.16 15.13
N PHE A 63 23.87 18.32 13.81
CA PHE A 63 25.10 18.46 13.02
C PHE A 63 25.91 19.71 13.41
N GLU A 64 25.26 20.88 13.51
CA GLU A 64 25.91 22.15 13.86
C GLU A 64 26.50 22.13 15.28
N ARG A 65 25.81 21.51 16.25
CA ARG A 65 26.31 21.39 17.63
C ARG A 65 27.43 20.36 17.79
N ASN A 66 27.60 19.43 16.85
CA ASN A 66 28.53 18.31 16.95
C ASN A 66 29.65 18.35 15.90
N VAL A 67 29.96 19.52 15.32
CA VAL A 67 31.07 19.68 14.35
C VAL A 67 32.39 19.15 14.91
N LYS A 68 32.69 19.38 16.19
CA LYS A 68 33.89 18.85 16.85
C LYS A 68 33.93 17.31 16.91
N LEU A 69 32.77 16.66 17.01
CA LEU A 69 32.66 15.19 17.00
C LEU A 69 32.88 14.64 15.58
N LEU A 70 32.49 15.40 14.55
CA LEU A 70 32.79 15.07 13.15
C LEU A 70 34.29 15.17 12.86
N SER A 71 34.96 16.17 13.46
CA SER A 71 36.40 16.42 13.35
C SER A 71 37.27 15.57 14.29
N SER A 72 36.71 14.71 15.15
CA SER A 72 37.48 13.89 16.08
C SER A 72 38.31 12.81 15.38
N GLY A 73 39.30 12.22 16.04
CA GLY A 73 40.07 11.09 15.48
C GLY A 73 39.35 9.74 15.49
N GLU A 74 38.08 9.69 15.92
CA GLU A 74 37.33 8.43 16.05
C GLU A 74 37.04 7.78 14.69
N THR A 75 36.84 6.45 14.71
CA THR A 75 36.43 5.73 13.50
C THR A 75 35.08 6.24 12.99
N ARG A 76 34.92 6.26 11.67
CA ARG A 76 33.68 6.73 11.00
C ARG A 76 32.42 6.06 11.53
N LYS A 77 32.51 4.77 11.90
CA LYS A 77 31.41 3.98 12.44
C LYS A 77 30.98 4.48 13.83
N GLU A 78 31.93 4.77 14.71
CA GLU A 78 31.68 5.29 16.05
C GLU A 78 31.03 6.67 16.01
N LYS A 79 31.53 7.54 15.13
CA LYS A 79 30.97 8.87 14.88
C LYS A 79 29.53 8.80 14.40
N ALA A 80 29.25 7.94 13.40
CA ALA A 80 27.91 7.76 12.87
C ALA A 80 26.93 7.28 13.94
N ARG A 81 27.32 6.29 14.77
CA ARG A 81 26.49 5.78 15.86
C ARG A 81 26.16 6.88 16.88
N LYS A 82 27.16 7.63 17.34
CA LYS A 82 26.98 8.74 18.30
C LYS A 82 26.07 9.84 17.72
N LEU A 83 26.23 10.15 16.44
CA LEU A 83 25.47 11.20 15.78
C LEU A 83 24.00 10.78 15.58
N ILE A 84 23.75 9.54 15.14
CA ILE A 84 22.41 8.97 15.04
C ILE A 84 21.73 8.94 16.42
N ALA A 85 22.42 8.48 17.47
CA ALA A 85 21.86 8.47 18.82
C ALA A 85 21.43 9.86 19.29
N LYS A 86 22.24 10.89 19.02
CA LYS A 86 21.89 12.28 19.34
C LYS A 86 20.70 12.80 18.53
N ILE A 87 20.61 12.45 17.24
CA ILE A 87 19.45 12.78 16.41
C ILE A 87 18.19 12.12 16.97
N VAL A 88 18.24 10.82 17.27
CA VAL A 88 17.10 10.07 17.81
C VAL A 88 16.64 10.66 19.15
N ASN A 89 17.56 11.03 20.03
CA ASN A 89 17.20 11.65 21.31
C ASN A 89 16.49 13.00 21.13
N VAL A 90 16.94 13.84 20.19
CA VAL A 90 16.27 15.13 19.91
C VAL A 90 14.93 14.92 19.23
N LEU A 91 14.83 13.98 18.28
CA LEU A 91 13.58 13.63 17.62
C LEU A 91 12.58 13.04 18.61
N GLY A 92 13.01 12.19 19.54
CA GLY A 92 12.17 11.60 20.58
C GLY A 92 11.52 12.64 21.48
N VAL A 93 12.19 13.76 21.76
CA VAL A 93 11.59 14.87 22.52
C VAL A 93 10.57 15.66 21.68
N LYS A 94 10.80 15.78 20.36
CA LYS A 94 9.89 16.51 19.46
C LYS A 94 8.72 15.66 18.97
N MET A 95 8.80 14.34 19.08
CA MET A 95 7.76 13.39 18.68
C MET A 95 6.90 13.03 19.88
N GLU A 96 5.71 13.62 19.98
CA GLU A 96 4.66 13.07 20.82
C GLU A 96 4.00 11.90 20.09
N ILE A 97 4.21 10.69 20.61
CA ILE A 97 3.48 9.52 20.14
C ILE A 97 2.29 9.31 21.08
N GLY A 98 1.09 9.19 20.52
CA GLY A 98 -0.09 8.89 21.32
C GLY A 98 0.07 7.56 22.06
N SER A 99 -0.24 7.51 23.36
CA SER A 99 -0.17 6.29 24.16
C SER A 99 -0.89 5.08 23.52
N PRO A 100 -2.05 5.24 22.85
CA PRO A 100 -2.70 4.13 22.12
C PRO A 100 -1.84 3.57 20.99
N PHE A 101 -1.10 4.41 20.27
CA PHE A 101 -0.21 3.98 19.18
C PHE A 101 0.99 3.19 19.73
N ILE A 102 1.58 3.64 20.84
CA ILE A 102 2.64 2.90 21.54
C ILE A 102 2.11 1.53 22.00
N TYR A 103 0.91 1.49 22.57
CA TYR A 103 0.30 0.26 23.06
C TYR A 103 0.03 -0.74 21.92
N SER A 104 -0.54 -0.27 20.80
CA SER A 104 -0.73 -1.08 19.58
C SER A 104 0.59 -1.68 19.08
N TYR A 105 1.66 -0.88 19.05
CA TYR A 105 2.98 -1.32 18.62
C TYR A 105 3.59 -2.38 19.57
N LEU A 106 3.50 -2.16 20.89
CA LEU A 106 4.02 -3.11 21.89
C LEU A 106 3.29 -4.45 21.88
N LEU A 107 1.99 -4.44 21.60
CA LEU A 107 1.17 -5.65 21.46
C LEU A 107 1.32 -6.33 20.10
N GLY A 108 2.09 -5.75 19.17
CA GLY A 108 2.24 -6.29 17.81
C GLY A 108 0.96 -6.21 16.97
N ILE A 109 0.02 -5.34 17.35
CA ILE A 109 -1.21 -5.12 16.59
C ILE A 109 -0.83 -4.33 15.33
N PRO A 110 -1.24 -4.79 14.13
CA PRO A 110 -0.91 -4.11 12.88
C PRO A 110 -1.56 -2.73 12.84
N ASP A 111 -0.86 -1.77 12.23
CA ASP A 111 -1.32 -0.39 12.04
C ASP A 111 -2.43 -0.26 10.98
N HIS A 112 -2.66 -1.31 10.19
CA HIS A 112 -3.74 -1.41 9.23
C HIS A 112 -4.17 -2.86 8.98
N TYR A 113 -5.45 -3.05 8.67
CA TYR A 113 -5.97 -4.33 8.19
C TYR A 113 -6.31 -4.17 6.70
N THR A 114 -5.68 -4.96 5.84
CA THR A 114 -5.99 -4.97 4.40
C THR A 114 -6.04 -6.40 3.87
N ASN A 115 -7.09 -6.71 3.11
CA ASN A 115 -7.20 -7.94 2.34
C ASN A 115 -6.54 -7.81 0.95
N LYS A 116 -6.08 -6.61 0.59
CA LYS A 116 -5.47 -6.31 -0.70
C LYS A 116 -4.04 -5.81 -0.55
N LYS A 117 -3.22 -6.09 -1.56
CA LYS A 117 -1.86 -5.56 -1.68
C LYS A 117 -1.87 -4.40 -2.66
N PHE A 118 -1.23 -3.31 -2.26
CA PHE A 118 -1.12 -2.12 -3.09
C PHE A 118 0.22 -2.12 -3.83
N VAL A 119 0.20 -1.73 -5.10
CA VAL A 119 1.41 -1.59 -5.93
C VAL A 119 1.50 -0.16 -6.45
N VAL A 120 2.67 0.45 -6.30
CA VAL A 120 2.88 1.82 -6.77
C VAL A 120 2.98 1.84 -8.30
N CYS A 121 2.16 2.66 -8.94
CA CYS A 121 2.16 2.87 -10.38
C CYS A 121 2.58 4.32 -10.71
N PHE A 122 3.78 4.48 -11.29
CA PHE A 122 4.26 5.76 -11.81
C PHE A 122 3.76 5.97 -13.24
N TRP A 123 2.47 6.25 -13.39
CA TRP A 123 1.78 6.26 -14.70
C TRP A 123 2.40 7.22 -15.73
N GLN A 124 2.96 8.35 -15.28
CA GLN A 124 3.62 9.32 -16.15
C GLN A 124 4.81 8.75 -16.91
N ASN A 125 5.47 7.71 -16.38
CA ASN A 125 6.59 7.06 -17.08
C ASN A 125 6.12 6.38 -18.36
N TYR A 126 4.94 5.71 -18.32
CA TYR A 126 4.35 5.06 -19.49
C TYR A 126 3.94 6.08 -20.56
N VAL A 127 3.30 7.18 -20.14
CA VAL A 127 2.91 8.26 -21.05
C VAL A 127 4.13 8.94 -21.67
N SER A 128 5.16 9.21 -20.87
CA SER A 128 6.42 9.80 -21.35
C SER A 128 7.13 8.89 -22.36
N TYR A 129 7.09 7.57 -22.13
CA TYR A 129 7.65 6.59 -23.06
C TYR A 129 6.96 6.61 -24.43
N ILE A 130 5.62 6.62 -24.44
CA ILE A 130 4.83 6.67 -25.68
C ILE A 130 5.05 8.01 -26.40
N ARG A 131 5.03 9.13 -25.67
CA ARG A 131 5.29 10.45 -26.24
C ARG A 131 6.66 10.58 -26.87
N LYS A 132 7.69 10.00 -26.25
CA LYS A 132 9.04 9.97 -26.83
C LYS A 132 9.07 9.22 -28.17
N ALA A 133 8.21 8.22 -28.34
CA ALA A 133 8.08 7.48 -29.60
C ALA A 133 7.27 8.25 -30.65
N TRP A 134 6.36 9.13 -30.24
CA TRP A 134 5.44 9.85 -31.13
C TRP A 134 5.91 11.26 -31.52
N ASN A 135 6.49 11.99 -30.56
CA ASN A 135 6.96 13.37 -30.69
C ASN A 135 8.47 13.43 -30.44
N HIS A 136 9.26 13.53 -31.51
CA HIS A 136 10.72 13.64 -31.40
C HIS A 136 11.22 15.00 -30.89
N ASP A 137 10.36 16.04 -30.85
CA ASP A 137 10.74 17.43 -30.56
C ASP A 137 10.29 17.97 -29.19
N ASP A 138 9.63 17.17 -28.35
CA ASP A 138 9.21 17.63 -27.01
C ASP A 138 10.42 17.69 -26.05
N THR A 139 11.06 18.85 -25.97
CA THR A 139 12.19 19.15 -25.07
C THR A 139 11.82 19.16 -23.58
N HIS A 140 10.55 18.96 -23.23
CA HIS A 140 10.02 18.96 -21.86
C HIS A 140 9.70 17.56 -21.30
N ILE A 141 10.29 16.49 -21.86
CA ILE A 141 10.18 15.16 -21.26
C ILE A 141 10.96 15.13 -19.94
N ALA A 142 10.26 14.98 -18.82
CA ALA A 142 10.88 14.81 -17.51
C ALA A 142 11.81 13.59 -17.53
N SER A 143 13.05 13.74 -17.04
CA SER A 143 14.02 12.64 -17.01
C SER A 143 13.46 11.42 -16.27
N GLU A 144 13.38 10.31 -16.98
CA GLU A 144 12.95 9.03 -16.42
C GLU A 144 13.92 8.57 -15.33
N LYS A 145 13.41 8.29 -14.13
CA LYS A 145 14.19 7.71 -13.04
C LYS A 145 14.28 6.20 -13.25
N VAL A 146 15.34 5.76 -13.92
CA VAL A 146 15.65 4.34 -14.11
C VAL A 146 16.45 3.76 -12.95
N LEU A 147 16.20 2.50 -12.60
CA LEU A 147 17.00 1.80 -11.60
C LEU A 147 18.26 1.26 -12.27
N ILE A 148 19.43 1.77 -11.87
CA ILE A 148 20.71 1.30 -12.40
C ILE A 148 21.12 0.02 -11.67
N ARG A 149 21.34 -1.07 -12.42
CA ARG A 149 21.80 -2.36 -11.91
C ARG A 149 23.08 -2.78 -12.61
N LYS A 150 24.07 -3.27 -11.84
CA LYS A 150 25.29 -3.87 -12.41
C LYS A 150 25.02 -5.33 -12.75
N HIS A 151 25.15 -5.70 -14.03
CA HIS A 151 24.97 -7.08 -14.51
C HIS A 151 26.12 -7.45 -15.44
N LYS A 152 26.80 -8.59 -15.17
CA LYS A 152 27.97 -9.08 -15.93
C LYS A 152 29.05 -8.01 -16.19
N GLY A 153 29.28 -7.12 -15.22
CA GLY A 153 30.29 -6.05 -15.33
C GLY A 153 29.82 -4.77 -16.03
N SER A 154 28.65 -4.77 -16.68
CA SER A 154 28.03 -3.60 -17.31
C SER A 154 26.93 -2.98 -16.41
N LEU A 155 26.73 -1.66 -16.50
CA LEU A 155 25.64 -0.95 -15.83
C LEU A 155 24.43 -0.91 -16.78
N ILE A 156 23.32 -1.50 -16.36
CA ILE A 156 22.07 -1.54 -17.13
C ILE A 156 21.03 -0.72 -16.37
N GLY A 157 20.40 0.24 -17.05
CA GLY A 157 19.19 0.89 -16.55
C GLY A 157 18.00 -0.05 -16.75
N VAL A 158 17.22 -0.30 -15.71
CA VAL A 158 16.01 -1.12 -15.76
C VAL A 158 14.82 -0.18 -15.55
N SER A 159 13.96 -0.08 -16.55
CA SER A 159 12.69 0.64 -16.45
C SER A 159 11.54 -0.32 -16.14
N VAL A 160 10.55 0.17 -15.39
CA VAL A 160 9.28 -0.56 -15.15
C VAL A 160 8.40 -0.53 -16.40
N VAL A 161 8.63 0.42 -17.32
CA VAL A 161 7.90 0.52 -18.58
C VAL A 161 8.31 -0.62 -19.53
N GLU A 162 9.59 -0.99 -19.52
CA GLU A 162 10.13 -2.11 -20.31
C GLU A 162 9.46 -3.45 -19.95
N ASP A 163 9.07 -3.64 -18.68
CA ASP A 163 8.39 -4.86 -18.24
C ASP A 163 7.04 -5.04 -18.98
N TYR A 164 6.32 -3.94 -19.25
CA TYR A 164 5.06 -3.98 -20.01
C TYR A 164 5.28 -3.96 -21.52
N ALA A 165 6.28 -3.21 -22.00
CA ALA A 165 6.60 -3.10 -23.42
C ALA A 165 7.06 -4.44 -24.01
N TYR A 166 7.87 -5.20 -23.27
CA TYR A 166 8.41 -6.50 -23.66
C TYR A 166 7.75 -7.66 -22.88
N ARG A 167 6.46 -7.49 -22.57
CA ARG A 167 5.66 -8.51 -21.87
C ARG A 167 5.52 -9.79 -22.71
N PRO A 168 5.25 -10.95 -22.08
CA PRO A 168 5.04 -12.21 -22.79
C PRO A 168 3.91 -12.13 -23.81
N ASP A 169 4.04 -12.85 -24.92
CA ASP A 169 3.09 -12.80 -26.04
C ASP A 169 1.68 -13.24 -25.60
N GLU A 170 1.61 -14.19 -24.65
CA GLU A 170 0.36 -14.71 -24.08
C GLU A 170 -0.39 -13.64 -23.27
N LEU A 171 0.33 -12.65 -22.73
CA LEU A 171 -0.20 -11.56 -21.91
C LEU A 171 -0.38 -10.26 -22.71
N THR A 172 -0.25 -10.31 -24.04
CA THR A 172 -0.42 -9.14 -24.92
C THR A 172 -1.82 -8.54 -24.81
N CYS A 173 -2.81 -9.39 -24.55
CA CYS A 173 -4.22 -9.02 -24.38
C CYS A 173 -4.51 -8.16 -23.13
N LEU A 174 -3.59 -8.11 -22.16
CA LEU A 174 -3.78 -7.33 -20.95
C LEU A 174 -3.57 -5.84 -21.22
N SER A 175 -4.53 -5.04 -20.79
CA SER A 175 -4.35 -3.59 -20.69
C SER A 175 -3.26 -3.26 -19.67
N LEU A 176 -2.70 -2.05 -19.71
CA LEU A 176 -1.70 -1.62 -18.73
C LEU A 176 -2.24 -1.73 -17.30
N TYR A 177 -3.52 -1.40 -17.09
CA TYR A 177 -4.18 -1.53 -15.80
C TYR A 177 -4.23 -2.99 -15.34
N ASP A 178 -4.74 -3.87 -16.22
CA ASP A 178 -4.86 -5.31 -15.91
C ASP A 178 -3.48 -5.93 -15.65
N TRP A 179 -2.46 -5.52 -16.40
CA TRP A 179 -1.07 -5.90 -16.18
C TRP A 179 -0.59 -5.50 -14.79
N ILE A 180 -0.77 -4.25 -14.37
CA ILE A 180 -0.32 -3.79 -13.04
C ILE A 180 -1.04 -4.55 -11.91
N CYS A 181 -2.31 -4.88 -12.11
CA CYS A 181 -3.12 -5.60 -11.14
C CYS A 181 -2.72 -7.09 -11.04
N LEU A 182 -2.43 -7.75 -12.15
CA LEU A 182 -2.32 -9.21 -12.22
C LEU A 182 -0.88 -9.72 -12.33
N SER A 183 0.04 -8.91 -12.85
CA SER A 183 1.42 -9.33 -13.10
C SER A 183 2.33 -9.09 -11.88
N GLU A 184 3.23 -10.02 -11.64
CA GLU A 184 4.31 -9.87 -10.67
C GLU A 184 5.63 -10.37 -11.28
N LYS A 185 6.63 -9.49 -11.31
CA LYS A 185 7.98 -9.84 -11.77
C LYS A 185 8.76 -10.55 -10.66
N ILE A 186 9.24 -11.76 -10.93
CA ILE A 186 10.00 -12.58 -9.98
C ILE A 186 11.37 -12.93 -10.55
N SER A 187 12.41 -12.80 -9.72
CA SER A 187 13.77 -13.25 -10.05
C SER A 187 13.88 -14.77 -9.95
N LEU A 188 14.54 -15.40 -10.93
CA LEU A 188 14.78 -16.85 -10.94
C LEU A 188 15.50 -17.37 -9.68
N ILE A 189 16.42 -16.58 -9.11
CA ILE A 189 17.16 -16.92 -7.89
C ILE A 189 16.22 -16.96 -6.67
N HIS A 190 15.32 -15.98 -6.56
CA HIS A 190 14.35 -15.91 -5.48
C HIS A 190 13.31 -17.04 -5.56
N ALA A 191 12.91 -17.43 -6.78
CA ALA A 191 12.01 -18.57 -6.98
C ALA A 191 12.63 -19.90 -6.52
N GLN A 192 13.93 -20.11 -6.78
CA GLN A 192 14.66 -21.30 -6.31
C GLN A 192 14.81 -21.32 -4.78
N MET A 193 15.15 -20.18 -4.16
CA MET A 193 15.25 -20.08 -2.70
C MET A 193 13.90 -20.32 -2.00
N LYS A 194 12.80 -19.80 -2.53
CA LYS A 194 11.45 -20.01 -1.97
C LYS A 194 11.03 -21.49 -2.04
N LYS A 195 11.38 -22.18 -3.13
CA LYS A 195 11.11 -23.61 -3.31
C LYS A 195 11.92 -24.49 -2.33
N ASN A 196 13.12 -24.05 -1.96
CA ASN A 196 13.94 -24.71 -0.96
C ASN A 196 13.46 -24.42 0.48
N LEU A 197 12.95 -23.21 0.76
CA LEU A 197 12.45 -22.83 2.09
C LEU A 197 11.13 -23.52 2.45
N SER A 198 10.26 -23.78 1.47
CA SER A 198 9.01 -24.55 1.67
C SER A 198 9.24 -26.02 2.07
N GLY A 199 10.47 -26.52 2.02
CA GLY A 199 10.82 -27.87 2.48
C GLY A 199 11.17 -27.97 3.98
N MET A 200 11.23 -26.86 4.73
CA MET A 200 11.80 -26.82 6.09
C MET A 200 10.88 -26.18 7.14
N THR A 201 9.56 -26.33 7.05
CA THR A 201 8.65 -25.82 8.11
C THR A 201 7.54 -26.83 8.39
N TYR A 202 7.85 -27.79 9.25
CA TYR A 202 6.87 -28.53 10.04
C TYR A 202 6.93 -28.03 11.48
N LEU A 203 5.79 -28.10 12.15
CA LEU A 203 5.50 -27.74 13.55
C LEU A 203 5.12 -26.26 13.76
N TYR A 204 3.84 -25.94 13.53
CA TYR A 204 2.88 -25.47 14.55
C TYR A 204 1.47 -25.73 14.00
N GLN A 205 0.64 -26.42 14.78
CA GLN A 205 -0.73 -26.83 14.44
C GLN A 205 -1.69 -25.63 14.42
N ASP A 206 -2.46 -25.50 13.34
CA ASP A 206 -3.68 -24.70 13.26
C ASP A 206 -4.76 -25.35 14.11
N GLU A 207 -5.29 -24.62 15.09
CA GLU A 207 -6.55 -24.95 15.76
C GLU A 207 -7.71 -24.43 14.90
N THR A 208 -8.69 -25.31 14.72
CA THR A 208 -9.92 -25.11 13.94
C THR A 208 -10.83 -24.03 14.55
N PRO A 209 -11.44 -23.14 13.74
CA PRO A 209 -12.50 -22.25 14.22
C PRO A 209 -13.86 -22.97 14.30
N VAL A 210 -14.49 -22.85 15.46
CA VAL A 210 -15.87 -23.26 15.78
C VAL A 210 -16.88 -22.42 14.97
N ALA A 211 -17.96 -23.06 14.51
CA ALA A 211 -19.02 -22.48 13.71
C ALA A 211 -19.79 -21.36 14.45
N PRO A 212 -20.24 -20.29 13.76
CA PRO A 212 -21.15 -19.32 14.34
C PRO A 212 -22.59 -19.85 14.34
N ASP A 213 -23.24 -19.69 15.49
CA ASP A 213 -24.63 -19.99 15.78
C ASP A 213 -25.58 -18.97 15.12
N ASP A 214 -26.75 -19.45 14.72
CA ASP A 214 -27.80 -18.81 13.94
C ASP A 214 -28.59 -17.80 14.79
N THR A 215 -28.69 -16.54 14.35
CA THR A 215 -29.84 -15.69 14.68
C THR A 215 -30.27 -14.84 13.47
N ASN A 216 -31.48 -15.14 12.99
CA ASN A 216 -32.25 -14.43 11.96
C ASN A 216 -32.53 -12.97 12.34
N ASP A 217 -32.26 -12.04 11.41
CA ASP A 217 -32.95 -10.74 11.33
C ASP A 217 -33.35 -10.47 9.86
N ASP A 218 -34.62 -10.73 9.56
CA ASP A 218 -35.18 -11.05 8.24
C ASP A 218 -35.76 -9.83 7.48
N ILE A 219 -35.19 -8.62 7.66
CA ILE A 219 -35.77 -7.39 7.08
C ILE A 219 -34.78 -6.58 6.20
N THR A 220 -33.49 -6.92 6.20
CA THR A 220 -32.45 -6.21 5.41
C THR A 220 -32.07 -6.90 4.10
N ASP A 221 -32.50 -8.15 3.88
CA ASP A 221 -32.03 -9.00 2.79
C ASP A 221 -32.70 -8.71 1.43
N SER A 222 -33.94 -8.19 1.42
CA SER A 222 -34.68 -7.90 0.18
C SER A 222 -34.11 -6.70 -0.59
N LEU A 223 -33.82 -5.59 0.11
CA LEU A 223 -33.22 -4.40 -0.51
C LEU A 223 -31.76 -4.64 -0.93
N ALA A 224 -31.01 -5.44 -0.16
CA ALA A 224 -29.64 -5.81 -0.51
C ALA A 224 -29.60 -6.69 -1.77
N LYS A 225 -30.56 -7.61 -1.93
CA LYS A 225 -30.70 -8.43 -3.14
C LYS A 225 -31.11 -7.62 -4.37
N GLU A 226 -32.05 -6.69 -4.24
CA GLU A 226 -32.44 -5.80 -5.36
C GLU A 226 -31.28 -4.91 -5.82
N PHE A 227 -30.52 -4.31 -4.89
CA PHE A 227 -29.34 -3.52 -5.23
C PHE A 227 -28.24 -4.38 -5.87
N SER A 228 -28.00 -5.59 -5.35
CA SER A 228 -27.01 -6.52 -5.91
C SER A 228 -27.36 -6.94 -7.34
N ASN A 229 -28.64 -7.22 -7.61
CA ASN A 229 -29.12 -7.59 -8.93
C ASN A 229 -29.02 -6.43 -9.93
N ALA A 230 -29.39 -5.21 -9.52
CA ALA A 230 -29.28 -4.02 -10.36
C ALA A 230 -27.81 -3.69 -10.72
N PHE A 231 -26.88 -3.87 -9.78
CA PHE A 231 -25.44 -3.72 -10.06
C PHE A 231 -24.92 -4.79 -11.02
N ARG A 232 -25.44 -6.01 -10.92
CA ARG A 232 -25.05 -7.12 -11.79
C ARG A 232 -25.57 -6.92 -13.22
N GLU A 233 -26.82 -6.52 -13.38
CA GLU A 233 -27.40 -6.19 -14.69
C GLU A 233 -26.67 -5.03 -15.37
N LEU A 234 -26.28 -4.00 -14.61
CA LEU A 234 -25.47 -2.89 -15.14
C LEU A 234 -24.06 -3.36 -15.57
N GLY A 235 -23.46 -4.27 -14.80
CA GLY A 235 -22.18 -4.92 -15.12
C GLY A 235 -22.25 -5.75 -16.40
N ASP A 236 -23.30 -6.54 -16.57
CA ASP A 236 -23.52 -7.40 -17.74
C ASP A 236 -23.73 -6.55 -19.03
N ILE A 237 -24.39 -5.38 -18.93
CA ILE A 237 -24.57 -4.45 -20.05
C ILE A 237 -23.23 -3.78 -20.45
N ILE A 238 -22.39 -3.45 -19.47
CA ILE A 238 -21.06 -2.85 -19.71
C ILE A 238 -20.10 -3.88 -20.32
N GLU A 239 -20.15 -5.15 -19.88
CA GLU A 239 -19.36 -6.25 -20.44
C GLU A 239 -19.76 -6.58 -21.89
N ALA A 240 -21.03 -6.44 -22.25
CA ALA A 240 -21.53 -6.71 -23.60
C ALA A 240 -20.93 -5.79 -24.70
N PHE A 241 -20.41 -4.62 -24.32
CA PHE A 241 -19.80 -3.66 -25.24
C PHE A 241 -18.26 -3.76 -25.34
N GLN A 242 -17.62 -4.63 -24.56
CA GLN A 242 -16.17 -4.85 -24.65
C GLN A 242 -15.85 -6.13 -25.44
N PRO A 243 -14.80 -6.15 -26.27
CA PRO A 243 -14.32 -7.39 -26.88
C PRO A 243 -14.03 -8.39 -25.76
N ARG A 244 -14.57 -9.62 -25.88
CA ARG A 244 -14.41 -10.70 -24.88
C ARG A 244 -12.93 -10.87 -24.54
N LYS A 245 -12.48 -10.28 -23.43
CA LYS A 245 -11.15 -10.52 -22.88
C LYS A 245 -11.10 -11.98 -22.39
N PRO A 246 -10.00 -12.70 -22.59
CA PRO A 246 -9.84 -14.03 -21.99
C PRO A 246 -10.02 -13.95 -20.48
N ASP A 247 -10.68 -14.96 -19.90
CA ASP A 247 -10.93 -15.05 -18.47
C ASP A 247 -9.59 -14.87 -17.71
N PRO A 248 -9.47 -13.90 -16.80
CA PRO A 248 -8.25 -13.69 -16.01
C PRO A 248 -7.73 -14.95 -15.31
N GLU A 249 -8.61 -15.90 -14.95
CA GLU A 249 -8.19 -17.18 -14.36
C GLU A 249 -7.52 -18.11 -15.38
N SER A 250 -7.86 -18.00 -16.67
CA SER A 250 -7.21 -18.77 -17.75
C SER A 250 -5.78 -18.34 -18.03
N LEU A 251 -5.42 -17.09 -17.67
CA LEU A 251 -4.09 -16.51 -17.85
C LEU A 251 -3.15 -16.73 -16.66
N LYS A 252 -3.60 -17.47 -15.64
CA LYS A 252 -2.82 -17.71 -14.43
C LYS A 252 -1.64 -18.65 -14.74
N GLY A 253 -0.43 -18.17 -14.54
CA GLY A 253 0.76 -18.92 -14.92
C GLY A 253 2.06 -18.17 -14.73
N SER A 254 3.15 -18.82 -15.13
CA SER A 254 4.50 -18.23 -15.16
C SER A 254 4.96 -18.15 -16.60
N TYR A 255 5.38 -16.96 -17.03
CA TYR A 255 5.73 -16.65 -18.40
C TYR A 255 7.09 -15.95 -18.46
N SER A 256 7.86 -16.22 -19.50
CA SER A 256 9.15 -15.56 -19.74
C SER A 256 8.93 -14.26 -20.50
N PHE A 257 9.69 -13.22 -20.18
CA PHE A 257 9.69 -11.99 -21.00
C PHE A 257 10.17 -12.28 -22.43
N GLN A 258 9.83 -11.38 -23.35
CA GLN A 258 10.39 -11.39 -24.70
C GLN A 258 11.92 -11.25 -24.66
N LYS A 259 12.62 -11.73 -25.70
CA LYS A 259 14.09 -11.83 -25.71
C LYS A 259 14.77 -10.47 -25.63
N GLU A 260 14.09 -9.46 -26.16
CA GLU A 260 14.47 -8.05 -26.21
C GLU A 260 14.48 -7.40 -24.82
N HIS A 261 13.79 -7.99 -23.84
CA HIS A 261 13.76 -7.47 -22.48
C HIS A 261 15.13 -7.61 -21.79
N PRO A 262 15.68 -6.55 -21.16
CA PRO A 262 16.99 -6.59 -20.50
C PRO A 262 17.15 -7.67 -19.42
N LEU A 263 16.03 -8.12 -18.84
CA LEU A 263 16.00 -9.12 -17.77
C LEU A 263 15.38 -10.47 -18.19
N SER A 264 15.16 -10.72 -19.49
CA SER A 264 14.53 -11.95 -20.01
C SER A 264 15.17 -13.25 -19.51
N SER A 265 16.49 -13.26 -19.34
CA SER A 265 17.24 -14.42 -18.85
C SER A 265 17.27 -14.60 -17.33
N THR A 266 16.83 -13.60 -16.56
CA THR A 266 16.99 -13.58 -15.09
C THR A 266 15.67 -13.46 -14.32
N HIS A 267 14.60 -13.01 -14.97
CA HIS A 267 13.30 -12.79 -14.37
C HIS A 267 12.20 -13.39 -15.25
N HIS A 268 11.10 -13.75 -14.62
CA HIS A 268 9.87 -14.17 -15.28
C HIS A 268 8.68 -13.40 -14.68
N VAL A 269 7.55 -13.47 -15.35
CA VAL A 269 6.30 -12.83 -14.94
C VAL A 269 5.35 -13.91 -14.44
N VAL A 270 4.82 -13.71 -13.24
CA VAL A 270 3.72 -14.53 -12.73
C VAL A 270 2.43 -13.74 -12.89
N CYS A 271 1.51 -14.27 -13.67
CA CYS A 271 0.15 -13.75 -13.78
C CYS A 271 -0.72 -14.42 -12.71
N ARG A 272 -1.40 -13.61 -11.90
CA ARG A 272 -2.20 -14.02 -10.75
C ARG A 272 -3.68 -14.00 -11.11
N GLY A 273 -4.47 -14.83 -10.41
CA GLY A 273 -5.93 -14.78 -10.49
C GLY A 273 -6.51 -13.53 -9.84
N ILE A 274 -7.74 -13.18 -10.23
CA ILE A 274 -8.37 -11.87 -9.91
C ILE A 274 -8.57 -11.67 -8.40
N LEU A 275 -8.80 -12.75 -7.65
CA LEU A 275 -8.95 -12.70 -6.19
C LEU A 275 -7.69 -12.17 -5.48
N LYS A 276 -6.51 -12.42 -6.07
CA LYS A 276 -5.20 -12.01 -5.56
C LYS A 276 -4.64 -10.79 -6.30
N ALA A 277 -5.46 -10.09 -7.08
CA ALA A 277 -5.06 -8.90 -7.80
C ALA A 277 -4.58 -7.80 -6.85
N TYR A 278 -3.56 -7.07 -7.30
CA TYR A 278 -3.06 -5.88 -6.64
C TYR A 278 -3.94 -4.68 -6.95
N VAL A 279 -3.95 -3.73 -6.03
CA VAL A 279 -4.63 -2.45 -6.22
C VAL A 279 -3.58 -1.41 -6.61
N PRO A 280 -3.65 -0.81 -7.81
CA PRO A 280 -2.71 0.21 -8.22
C PRO A 280 -2.86 1.47 -7.37
N ASN A 281 -1.75 1.93 -6.82
CA ASN A 281 -1.61 3.24 -6.19
C ASN A 281 -0.91 4.18 -7.18
N PHE A 282 -1.70 4.99 -7.89
CA PHE A 282 -1.18 5.91 -8.90
C PHE A 282 -0.42 7.07 -8.26
N VAL A 283 0.86 7.21 -8.63
CA VAL A 283 1.74 8.27 -8.15
C VAL A 283 2.23 9.08 -9.34
N GLY A 284 2.15 10.42 -9.23
CA GLY A 284 2.53 11.35 -10.28
C GLY A 284 1.71 12.64 -10.20
N SER A 285 1.63 13.34 -11.33
CA SER A 285 0.68 14.46 -11.48
C SER A 285 -0.77 13.99 -11.40
N VAL A 286 -1.70 14.95 -11.43
CA VAL A 286 -3.15 14.71 -11.46
C VAL A 286 -3.47 13.73 -12.58
N LEU A 287 -4.22 12.67 -12.23
CA LEU A 287 -4.70 11.70 -13.20
C LEU A 287 -5.58 12.39 -14.24
N PRO A 288 -5.53 11.95 -15.52
CA PRO A 288 -6.43 12.45 -16.54
C PRO A 288 -7.87 12.33 -16.07
N ARG A 289 -8.64 13.41 -16.18
CA ARG A 289 -10.08 13.36 -15.96
C ARG A 289 -10.80 13.51 -17.29
N HIS A 290 -11.87 12.74 -17.44
CA HIS A 290 -12.70 12.77 -18.65
C HIS A 290 -13.41 14.11 -18.85
N ASP A 291 -13.71 14.83 -17.76
CA ASP A 291 -14.43 16.11 -17.75
C ASP A 291 -13.51 17.34 -17.79
N HIS A 292 -12.26 17.21 -17.32
CA HIS A 292 -11.29 18.29 -17.23
C HIS A 292 -9.85 17.80 -17.44
N GLY A 293 -9.20 18.28 -18.51
CA GLY A 293 -7.80 17.95 -18.78
C GLY A 293 -7.35 18.49 -20.13
N ASP A 294 -6.04 18.48 -20.32
CA ASP A 294 -5.45 18.74 -21.63
C ASP A 294 -5.54 17.44 -22.46
N ASN A 295 -6.54 17.35 -23.34
CA ASN A 295 -6.73 16.19 -24.22
C ASN A 295 -5.58 16.04 -25.24
N GLU A 296 -4.78 17.08 -25.49
CA GLU A 296 -3.54 16.93 -26.25
C GLU A 296 -2.44 16.32 -25.38
N TYR A 297 -2.56 16.45 -24.06
CA TYR A 297 -1.58 15.86 -23.15
C TYR A 297 -1.78 14.34 -22.96
N TYR A 298 -3.01 13.85 -22.90
CA TYR A 298 -3.35 12.48 -22.51
C TYR A 298 -3.68 11.56 -23.69
#